data_AF-A0A8J6V6X2-F1
#
_entry.id   AF-A0A8J6V6X2-F1
#
_cell.length_a   1.000
_cell.length_b   1.000
_cell.length_c   1.000
_cell.angle_alpha   90.00
_cell.angle_beta   90.00
_cell.angle_gamma   90.00
#
_symmetry.space_group_name_H-M   'P 1'
#
loop_
_entity.id
_entity.type
_entity.pdbx_description
1 polymer ?
#
loop_
_entity_poly.entity_id
_entity_poly.type
_entity_poly.pdbx_seq_one_letter_code
_entity_poly.pdbx_strand_id
1 'polypeptide(L)'
;MKIKTLFFLPGAIALMLAASPMIPAFTNVAFAGPGRAGGAGMKYNQLNLTDAQKAQMQQIKESTRQQMDAIFTPAQKEQMRLAKEQRQRPNLNLTEDQKSRLQAVRQSTKSQMEALLTADQKQQLEQLRQEWRQRRQQTQS
;
A
#
# COMPACT_ATOMS: atom_id res chain seq x y z
N MET A 1 26.93 25.86 23.91
CA MET A 1 25.77 24.96 24.12
C MET A 1 24.87 24.99 22.88
N LYS A 2 24.46 23.79 22.44
CA LYS A 2 23.35 23.47 21.51
C LYS A 2 23.55 23.77 20.01
N ILE A 3 24.13 22.78 19.30
CA ILE A 3 24.07 22.68 17.85
C ILE A 3 22.83 21.86 17.50
N LYS A 4 21.95 22.38 16.63
CA LYS A 4 20.75 21.70 16.10
C LYS A 4 21.19 20.65 15.07
N THR A 5 20.92 19.38 15.34
CA THR A 5 21.15 18.29 14.39
C THR A 5 20.06 18.26 13.33
N LEU A 6 20.45 18.53 12.08
CA LEU A 6 19.72 18.17 10.87
C LEU A 6 19.48 16.65 10.84
N PHE A 7 18.24 16.22 10.72
CA PHE A 7 17.92 14.84 10.35
C PHE A 7 18.12 14.67 8.83
N PHE A 8 19.28 14.16 8.45
CA PHE A 8 19.46 13.53 7.14
C PHE A 8 18.88 12.11 7.21
N LEU A 9 17.81 11.85 6.47
CA LEU A 9 17.34 10.50 6.17
C LEU A 9 18.23 9.93 5.06
N PRO A 10 19.00 8.85 5.31
CA PRO A 10 19.76 8.21 4.24
C PRO A 10 18.80 7.45 3.33
N GLY A 11 18.45 8.06 2.20
CA GLY A 11 17.95 7.36 1.03
C GLY A 11 19.12 6.70 0.29
N ALA A 12 19.51 5.51 0.72
CA ALA A 12 20.47 4.69 0.00
C ALA A 12 19.93 3.25 -0.11
N ILE A 13 19.26 2.96 -1.22
CA ILE A 13 19.07 1.57 -1.66
C ILE A 13 20.25 1.30 -2.60
N ALA A 14 21.30 0.67 -2.06
CA ALA A 14 22.37 0.13 -2.87
C ALA A 14 21.84 -1.05 -3.70
N LEU A 15 21.79 -0.89 -5.01
CA LEU A 15 21.45 -1.95 -5.95
C LEU A 15 22.69 -2.85 -6.15
N MET A 16 22.87 -3.85 -5.28
CA MET A 16 23.87 -4.90 -5.49
C MET A 16 23.29 -5.95 -6.44
N LEU A 17 23.76 -5.98 -7.70
CA LEU A 17 23.61 -7.15 -8.58
C LEU A 17 24.55 -8.24 -8.07
N ALA A 18 24.01 -9.26 -7.42
CA ALA A 18 24.70 -10.53 -7.21
C ALA A 18 23.75 -11.66 -7.62
N ALA A 19 24.02 -12.27 -8.77
CA ALA A 19 23.39 -13.50 -9.18
C ALA A 19 24.05 -14.67 -8.42
N SER A 20 23.33 -15.25 -7.46
CA SER A 20 23.57 -16.60 -6.90
C SER A 20 22.33 -17.07 -6.13
N PRO A 21 21.92 -18.35 -6.24
CA PRO A 21 20.69 -18.84 -5.64
C PRO A 21 20.94 -19.22 -4.18
N MET A 22 20.27 -18.53 -3.25
CA MET A 22 20.09 -19.04 -1.89
C MET A 22 18.61 -18.97 -1.56
N ILE A 23 18.01 -20.16 -1.43
CA ILE A 23 16.70 -20.36 -0.83
C ILE A 23 16.90 -20.23 0.67
N PRO A 24 16.27 -19.29 1.37
CA PRO A 24 16.05 -19.44 2.79
C PRO A 24 14.69 -20.09 3.02
N ALA A 25 14.72 -21.25 3.66
CA ALA A 25 13.54 -21.84 4.30
C ALA A 25 13.15 -20.94 5.48
N PHE A 26 12.18 -20.03 5.27
CA PHE A 26 11.52 -19.33 6.36
C PHE A 26 10.14 -19.95 6.58
N THR A 27 10.03 -20.72 7.67
CA THR A 27 8.75 -21.08 8.27
C THR A 27 8.14 -19.84 8.89
N ASN A 28 7.40 -19.05 8.10
CA ASN A 28 6.52 -18.02 8.61
C ASN A 28 5.08 -18.50 8.53
N VAL A 29 4.48 -18.66 9.71
CA VAL A 29 3.08 -19.01 9.90
C VAL A 29 2.24 -17.89 9.27
N ALA A 30 1.60 -18.19 8.13
CA ALA A 30 0.76 -17.26 7.42
C ALA A 30 -0.51 -17.00 8.24
N PHE A 31 -0.53 -15.93 9.05
CA PHE A 31 -1.78 -15.40 9.59
C PHE A 31 -2.48 -14.55 8.52
N ALA A 32 -3.08 -15.21 7.54
CA ALA A 32 -3.93 -14.57 6.55
C ALA A 32 -5.31 -14.29 7.16
N GLY A 33 -5.43 -13.19 7.92
CA GLY A 33 -6.75 -12.65 8.28
C GLY A 33 -7.47 -12.12 7.03
N PRO A 34 -8.80 -12.32 6.87
CA PRO A 34 -9.53 -11.88 5.69
C PRO A 34 -9.75 -10.36 5.74
N GLY A 35 -8.73 -9.60 5.35
CA GLY A 35 -8.85 -8.17 5.09
C GLY A 35 -9.62 -7.96 3.79
N ARG A 36 -10.84 -7.41 3.86
CA ARG A 36 -11.61 -6.98 2.68
C ARG A 36 -10.77 -6.00 1.86
N ALA A 37 -10.13 -6.51 0.81
CA ALA A 37 -9.29 -5.75 -0.10
C ALA A 37 -10.19 -4.86 -0.97
N GLY A 38 -10.39 -3.61 -0.58
CA GLY A 38 -11.05 -2.62 -1.43
C GLY A 38 -10.24 -2.36 -2.70
N GLY A 39 -10.89 -2.46 -3.87
CA GLY A 39 -10.57 -1.89 -5.19
C GLY A 39 -9.16 -2.05 -5.79
N ALA A 40 -8.13 -1.59 -5.08
CA ALA A 40 -6.73 -1.67 -5.50
C ALA A 40 -6.06 -2.99 -5.10
N GLY A 41 -6.41 -3.55 -3.93
CA GLY A 41 -5.84 -4.82 -3.46
C GLY A 41 -6.27 -6.02 -4.31
N MET A 42 -7.47 -5.98 -4.89
CA MET A 42 -8.00 -7.05 -5.76
C MET A 42 -7.22 -7.20 -7.07
N LYS A 43 -6.55 -6.16 -7.56
CA LYS A 43 -5.79 -6.20 -8.82
C LYS A 43 -4.49 -6.98 -8.68
N TYR A 44 -3.77 -6.79 -7.57
CA TYR A 44 -2.50 -7.47 -7.31
C TYR A 44 -2.67 -8.97 -7.02
N ASN A 45 -3.84 -9.38 -6.50
CA ASN A 45 -4.14 -10.78 -6.25
C ASN A 45 -4.21 -11.64 -7.53
N GLN A 46 -4.35 -11.03 -8.70
CA GLN A 46 -4.48 -11.71 -10.00
C GLN A 46 -3.13 -11.87 -10.73
N LEU A 47 -2.02 -11.40 -10.15
CA LEU A 47 -0.71 -11.34 -10.81
C LEU A 47 0.21 -12.54 -10.51
N ASN A 48 -0.33 -13.64 -9.97
CA ASN A 48 0.43 -14.84 -9.60
C ASN A 48 1.71 -14.50 -8.81
N LEU A 49 1.58 -13.64 -7.80
CA LEU A 49 2.72 -13.14 -7.03
C LEU A 49 3.45 -14.29 -6.31
N THR A 50 4.77 -14.23 -6.28
CA THR A 50 5.58 -15.14 -5.45
C THR A 50 5.36 -14.83 -3.97
N ASP A 51 5.66 -15.78 -3.09
CA ASP A 51 5.49 -15.57 -1.65
C ASP A 51 6.43 -14.49 -1.11
N ALA A 52 7.63 -14.36 -1.69
CA ALA A 52 8.54 -13.27 -1.40
C ALA A 52 7.94 -11.90 -1.79
N GLN A 53 7.35 -11.78 -2.99
CA GLN A 53 6.67 -10.55 -3.42
C GLN A 53 5.48 -10.22 -2.50
N LYS A 54 4.68 -11.22 -2.11
CA LYS A 54 3.56 -11.03 -1.18
C LYS A 54 4.04 -10.52 0.19
N ALA A 55 5.12 -11.09 0.72
CA ALA A 55 5.71 -10.66 1.99
C ALA A 55 6.17 -9.20 1.93
N GLN A 56 6.90 -8.82 0.87
CA GLN A 56 7.33 -7.43 0.67
C GLN A 56 6.15 -6.47 0.50
N MET A 57 5.12 -6.85 -0.25
CA MET A 57 3.89 -6.05 -0.37
C MET A 57 3.17 -5.89 0.97
N GLN A 58 3.19 -6.91 1.82
CA GLN A 58 2.60 -6.82 3.16
C GLN A 58 3.33 -5.81 4.04
N GLN A 59 4.68 -5.83 4.03
CA GLN A 59 5.51 -4.84 4.72
C GLN A 59 5.23 -3.42 4.23
N ILE A 60 5.14 -3.22 2.90
CA ILE A 60 4.75 -1.93 2.32
C ILE A 60 3.38 -1.51 2.85
N LYS A 61 2.37 -2.38 2.81
CA LYS A 61 1.01 -2.07 3.29
C LYS A 61 0.98 -1.68 4.77
N GLU A 62 1.78 -2.34 5.60
CA GLU A 62 1.88 -2.02 7.04
C GLU A 62 2.49 -0.64 7.26
N SER A 63 3.60 -0.33 6.58
CA SER A 63 4.21 1.01 6.59
C SER A 63 3.23 2.08 6.08
N THR A 64 2.54 1.83 4.96
CA THR A 64 1.51 2.73 4.42
C THR A 64 0.40 2.99 5.44
N ARG A 65 -0.05 1.96 6.18
CA ARG A 65 -1.07 2.13 7.23
C ARG A 65 -0.60 3.07 8.33
N GLN A 66 0.64 2.92 8.79
CA GLN A 66 1.22 3.81 9.80
C GLN A 66 1.34 5.25 9.28
N GLN A 67 1.80 5.44 8.05
CA GLN A 67 1.88 6.76 7.41
C GLN A 67 0.50 7.42 7.27
N MET A 68 -0.52 6.67 6.86
CA MET A 68 -1.88 7.20 6.77
C MET A 68 -2.45 7.52 8.15
N ASP A 69 -2.21 6.67 9.16
CA ASP A 69 -2.68 6.89 10.52
C ASP A 69 -2.11 8.18 11.13
N ALA A 70 -0.86 8.53 10.81
CA ALA A 70 -0.23 9.77 11.23
C ALA A 70 -0.86 11.05 10.63
N ILE A 71 -1.68 10.94 9.58
CA ILE A 71 -2.35 12.09 8.94
C ILE A 71 -3.63 12.49 9.69
N PHE A 72 -4.27 11.54 10.38
CA PHE A 72 -5.55 11.76 11.05
C PHE A 72 -5.39 12.33 12.46
N THR A 73 -6.32 13.18 12.86
CA THR A 73 -6.38 13.69 14.23
C THR A 73 -6.89 12.61 15.19
N PRO A 74 -6.63 12.72 16.52
CA PRO A 74 -7.19 11.80 17.50
C PRO A 74 -8.72 11.68 17.42
N ALA A 75 -9.42 12.80 17.22
CA ALA A 75 -10.88 12.82 17.07
C ALA A 75 -11.35 12.05 15.82
N GLN A 76 -10.66 12.21 14.69
CA GLN A 76 -10.96 11.46 13.46
C GLN A 76 -10.73 9.96 13.64
N LYS A 77 -9.66 9.56 14.36
CA LYS A 77 -9.39 8.16 14.68
C LYS A 77 -10.48 7.54 15.53
N GLU A 78 -10.93 8.26 16.54
CA GLU A 78 -12.02 7.82 17.40
C GLU A 78 -13.33 7.69 16.62
N GLN A 79 -13.63 8.64 15.75
CA GLN A 79 -14.80 8.55 14.87
C GLN A 79 -14.73 7.33 13.93
N MET A 80 -13.55 6.99 13.40
CA MET A 80 -13.37 5.76 12.63
C MET A 80 -13.62 4.50 13.48
N ARG A 81 -13.16 4.48 14.73
CA ARG A 81 -13.39 3.36 15.67
C ARG A 81 -14.88 3.14 15.93
N LEU A 82 -15.58 4.21 16.28
CA LEU A 82 -17.03 4.18 16.54
C LEU A 82 -17.82 3.78 15.29
N ALA A 83 -17.49 4.36 14.12
CA ALA A 83 -18.14 3.98 12.87
C ALA A 83 -17.93 2.50 12.54
N LYS A 84 -16.75 1.94 12.81
CA LYS A 84 -16.47 0.51 12.63
C LYS A 84 -17.34 -0.37 13.53
N GLU A 85 -17.48 0.00 14.80
CA GLU A 85 -18.34 -0.71 15.76
C GLU A 85 -19.80 -0.70 15.33
N GLN A 86 -20.25 0.44 14.80
CA GLN A 86 -21.61 0.61 14.29
C GLN A 86 -21.80 0.08 12.86
N ARG A 87 -20.74 -0.44 12.23
CA ARG A 87 -20.70 -0.86 10.82
C ARG A 87 -21.15 0.23 9.84
N GLN A 88 -20.90 1.49 10.19
CA GLN A 88 -21.21 2.68 9.41
C GLN A 88 -19.96 3.25 8.73
N ARG A 89 -20.16 4.16 7.77
CA ARG A 89 -19.06 4.90 7.15
C ARG A 89 -18.77 6.17 7.97
N PRO A 90 -17.52 6.41 8.40
CA PRO A 90 -17.20 7.63 9.12
C PRO A 90 -17.19 8.84 8.18
N ASN A 91 -17.71 9.97 8.65
CA ASN A 91 -17.58 11.26 7.96
C ASN A 91 -16.46 12.08 8.60
N LEU A 92 -15.25 11.96 8.06
CA LEU A 92 -14.03 12.49 8.70
C LEU A 92 -13.76 13.97 8.45
N ASN A 93 -14.56 14.64 7.61
CA ASN A 93 -14.39 16.06 7.24
C ASN A 93 -12.91 16.40 6.94
N LEU A 94 -12.28 15.63 6.05
CA LEU A 94 -10.84 15.76 5.78
C LEU A 94 -10.51 17.13 5.19
N THR A 95 -9.44 17.75 5.71
CA THR A 95 -8.90 18.99 5.14
C THR A 95 -8.23 18.74 3.79
N GLU A 96 -8.07 19.78 2.97
CA GLU A 96 -7.37 19.66 1.68
C GLU A 96 -5.92 19.18 1.86
N ASP A 97 -5.23 19.64 2.90
CA ASP A 97 -3.90 19.15 3.27
C ASP A 97 -3.89 17.65 3.58
N GLN A 98 -4.87 17.17 4.35
CA GLN A 98 -5.00 15.74 4.66
C GLN A 98 -5.27 14.93 3.39
N LYS A 99 -6.16 15.40 2.51
CA LYS A 99 -6.45 14.75 1.22
C LYS A 99 -5.19 14.67 0.35
N SER A 100 -4.44 15.76 0.25
CA SER A 100 -3.19 15.83 -0.51
C SER A 100 -2.14 14.83 0.03
N ARG A 101 -1.91 14.81 1.35
CA ARG A 101 -0.98 13.86 1.98
C ARG A 101 -1.40 12.40 1.77
N LEU A 102 -2.70 12.10 1.90
CA LEU A 102 -3.23 10.75 1.64
C LEU A 102 -3.03 10.34 0.18
N GLN A 103 -3.20 11.27 -0.77
CA GLN A 103 -2.94 11.01 -2.18
C GLN A 103 -1.45 10.73 -2.43
N ALA A 104 -0.55 11.52 -1.86
CA ALA A 104 0.89 11.33 -1.98
C ALA A 104 1.33 9.96 -1.44
N VAL A 105 0.85 9.58 -0.25
CA VAL A 105 1.12 8.26 0.35
C VAL A 105 0.63 7.13 -0.56
N ARG A 106 -0.58 7.24 -1.12
CA ARG A 106 -1.12 6.24 -2.05
C ARG A 106 -0.32 6.12 -3.35
N GLN A 107 0.12 7.24 -3.91
CA GLN A 107 0.94 7.27 -5.13
C GLN A 107 2.30 6.62 -4.87
N SER A 108 2.98 7.01 -3.78
CA SER A 108 4.26 6.40 -3.39
C SER A 108 4.13 4.89 -3.16
N THR A 109 3.11 4.47 -2.41
CA THR A 109 2.81 3.04 -2.16
C THR A 109 2.59 2.26 -3.45
N LYS A 110 1.85 2.85 -4.41
CA LYS A 110 1.63 2.23 -5.72
C LYS A 110 2.96 2.02 -6.46
N SER A 111 3.81 3.03 -6.52
CA SER A 111 5.13 2.93 -7.17
C SER A 111 6.02 1.89 -6.51
N GLN A 112 6.03 1.83 -5.17
CA GLN A 112 6.79 0.82 -4.43
C GLN A 112 6.31 -0.61 -4.73
N MET A 113 5.00 -0.85 -4.74
CA MET A 113 4.46 -2.17 -5.09
C MET A 113 4.73 -2.56 -6.54
N GLU A 114 4.63 -1.61 -7.48
CA GLU A 114 4.94 -1.86 -8.90
C GLU A 114 6.42 -2.18 -9.11
N ALA A 115 7.33 -1.61 -8.33
CA ALA A 115 8.76 -1.90 -8.40
C ALA A 115 9.09 -3.37 -8.06
N LEU A 116 8.23 -4.06 -7.29
CA LEU A 116 8.39 -5.47 -6.95
C LEU A 116 7.95 -6.43 -8.06
N LEU A 117 7.24 -5.94 -9.08
CA LEU A 117 6.67 -6.75 -10.14
C LEU A 117 7.67 -6.99 -11.27
N THR A 118 7.57 -8.17 -11.88
CA THR A 118 8.27 -8.47 -13.14
C THR A 118 7.68 -7.67 -14.30
N ALA A 119 8.37 -7.65 -15.45
CA ALA A 119 7.86 -7.00 -16.66
C ALA A 119 6.50 -7.59 -17.08
N ASP A 120 6.38 -8.91 -17.10
CA ASP A 120 5.13 -9.60 -17.47
C ASP A 120 3.99 -9.29 -16.50
N GLN A 121 4.27 -9.28 -15.19
CA GLN A 121 3.27 -8.91 -14.17
C GLN A 121 2.83 -7.44 -14.29
N LYS A 122 3.73 -6.53 -14.67
CA LYS A 122 3.38 -5.13 -14.94
C LYS A 122 2.47 -5.00 -16.17
N GLN A 123 2.76 -5.75 -17.23
CA GLN A 123 1.92 -5.78 -18.42
C GLN A 123 0.51 -6.30 -18.09
N GLN A 124 0.42 -7.42 -17.36
CA GLN A 124 -0.87 -7.96 -16.91
C GLN A 124 -1.63 -6.97 -16.00
N LEU A 125 -0.91 -6.27 -15.10
CA LEU A 125 -1.52 -5.25 -14.25
C LEU A 125 -2.10 -4.08 -15.06
N GLU A 126 -1.45 -3.67 -16.15
CA GLU A 126 -1.98 -2.61 -17.01
C GLU A 126 -3.22 -3.07 -17.81
N GLN A 127 -3.23 -4.31 -18.29
CA GLN A 127 -4.43 -4.90 -18.90
C GLN A 127 -5.61 -4.90 -17.93
N LEU A 128 -5.40 -5.39 -16.70
CA LEU A 128 -6.40 -5.32 -15.64
C LEU A 128 -6.83 -3.87 -15.37
N ARG A 129 -5.93 -2.88 -15.43
CA ARG A 129 -6.34 -1.48 -15.25
C ARG A 129 -7.27 -0.99 -16.36
N GLN A 130 -7.00 -1.34 -17.61
CA GLN A 130 -7.84 -0.96 -18.75
C GLN A 130 -9.24 -1.56 -18.62
N GLU A 131 -9.34 -2.87 -18.36
CA GLU A 131 -10.62 -3.56 -18.21
C GLU A 131 -11.47 -2.94 -17.10
N TRP A 132 -10.87 -2.63 -15.95
CA TRP A 132 -11.57 -2.00 -14.85
C TRP A 132 -12.00 -0.56 -15.17
N ARG A 133 -11.23 0.18 -15.99
CA ARG A 133 -11.64 1.51 -16.48
C ARG A 133 -12.87 1.40 -17.37
N GLN A 134 -12.87 0.47 -18.33
CA GLN A 134 -13.98 0.22 -19.24
C GLN A 134 -15.25 -0.20 -18.49
N ARG A 135 -15.14 -1.16 -17.55
CA ARG A 135 -16.28 -1.58 -16.72
C ARG A 135 -16.88 -0.42 -15.93
N ARG A 136 -16.04 0.44 -15.36
CA ARG A 136 -16.53 1.63 -14.62
C ARG A 136 -17.26 2.62 -15.51
N GLN A 137 -16.84 2.79 -16.76
CA GLN A 137 -17.53 3.67 -17.72
C GLN A 137 -18.90 3.09 -18.11
N GLN A 138 -18.97 1.77 -18.35
CA GLN A 138 -20.22 1.08 -18.66
C GLN A 138 -21.24 1.14 -17.52
N THR A 139 -20.81 1.04 -16.26
CA THR A 139 -21.72 1.16 -15.09
C THR A 139 -22.17 2.59 -14.78
N GLN A 140 -21.59 3.59 -15.43
CA GLN A 140 -21.91 5.01 -15.24
C GLN A 140 -22.69 5.60 -16.44
N SER A 141 -22.95 4.79 -17.47
CA SER A 141 -23.79 5.12 -18.63
C SER A 141 -25.19 4.55 -18.42
#